data_AF-A0A972B891-F1
#
_entry.id   AF-A0A972B891-F1
#
_cell.length_a   1.000
_cell.length_b   1.000
_cell.length_c   1.000
_cell.angle_alpha   90.00
_cell.angle_beta   90.00
_cell.angle_gamma   90.00
#
_symmetry.space_group_name_H-M   'P 1'
#
loop_
_entity.id
_entity.type
_entity.pdbx_description
1 polymer ?
#
loop_
_entity_poly.entity_id
_entity_poly.type
_entity_poly.pdbx_seq_one_letter_code
_entity_poly.pdbx_strand_id
1 'polypeptide(L)'
;MEATARKYDVLRENNIHIDREKTLAKTRVRKISKTKNKMRALRKRAFVIFSIGMVFLASIVILNGYANIAQMKVEISNLETEMGNLSKTKQSLTGRIEEIKSTSKVTEEAKYKLGMVYPEENQVVYFTLNSEDGVEEPKDGLLDKVIAAIKSFNSSF
;
A
#
# COMPACT_ATOMS: atom_id res chain seq x y z
N MET A 1 46.06 18.09 92.12
CA MET A 1 45.12 18.79 91.20
C MET A 1 45.45 18.60 89.71
N GLU A 2 46.69 18.28 89.32
CA GLU A 2 47.04 18.12 87.88
C GLU A 2 46.47 16.88 87.19
N ALA A 3 46.39 15.74 87.88
CA ALA A 3 45.96 14.48 87.25
C ALA A 3 44.48 14.52 86.80
N THR A 4 43.65 15.26 87.53
CA THR A 4 42.25 15.49 87.16
C THR A 4 42.14 16.40 85.95
N ALA A 5 42.91 17.49 85.87
CA ALA A 5 42.90 18.41 84.74
C ALA A 5 43.29 17.71 83.42
N ARG A 6 44.38 16.93 83.43
CA ARG A 6 44.79 16.13 82.26
C ARG A 6 43.73 15.11 81.83
N LYS A 7 43.03 14.49 82.79
CA LYS A 7 41.94 13.56 82.48
C LYS A 7 40.76 14.25 81.78
N TYR A 8 40.41 15.47 82.19
CA TYR A 8 39.36 16.25 81.54
C TYR A 8 39.76 16.70 80.13
N ASP A 9 41.01 17.09 79.92
CA ASP A 9 41.51 17.49 78.60
C ASP A 9 41.48 16.33 77.60
N VAL A 10 41.92 15.13 78.01
CA VAL A 10 41.87 13.93 77.17
C VAL A 10 40.43 13.51 76.86
N LEU A 11 39.52 13.61 77.82
CA LEU A 11 38.10 13.33 77.59
C LEU A 11 37.47 14.34 76.62
N ARG A 12 37.86 15.62 76.71
CA ARG A 12 37.39 16.67 75.80
C ARG A 12 37.89 16.43 74.38
N GLU A 13 39.17 16.10 74.21
CA GLU A 13 39.76 15.82 72.90
C GLU A 13 39.11 14.59 72.24
N ASN A 14 38.92 13.50 73.00
CA ASN A 14 38.22 12.30 72.52
C ASN A 14 36.78 12.57 72.09
N ASN A 15 36.03 13.37 72.86
CA ASN A 15 34.66 13.74 72.47
C ASN A 15 34.62 14.57 71.18
N ILE A 16 35.58 15.50 71.00
CA ILE A 16 35.71 16.28 69.76
C ILE A 16 36.03 15.39 68.56
N HIS A 17 36.86 14.35 68.73
CA HIS A 17 37.15 13.37 67.67
C HIS A 17 35.93 12.54 67.32
N ILE A 18 35.20 12.03 68.32
CA ILE A 18 33.98 11.24 68.10
C ILE A 18 32.89 12.08 67.40
N ASP A 19 32.73 13.35 67.74
CA ASP A 19 31.77 14.24 67.10
C ASP A 19 32.16 14.58 65.64
N ARG A 20 33.47 14.73 65.37
CA ARG A 20 33.98 14.89 63.99
C ARG A 20 33.73 13.64 63.15
N GLU A 21 33.95 12.44 63.67
CA GLU A 21 33.66 11.21 62.93
C GLU A 21 32.16 11.03 62.66
N LYS A 22 31.30 11.32 63.64
CA LYS A 22 29.83 11.26 63.48
C LYS A 22 29.33 12.26 62.43
N THR A 23 29.87 13.48 62.41
CA THR A 23 29.48 14.51 61.43
C THR A 23 29.96 14.17 60.01
N LEU A 24 31.15 13.60 59.86
CA LEU A 24 31.68 13.11 58.57
C LEU A 24 30.89 11.90 58.05
N ALA A 25 30.56 10.94 58.92
CA ALA A 25 29.72 9.79 58.58
C ALA A 25 28.31 10.21 58.14
N LYS A 26 27.66 11.13 58.87
CA LYS A 26 26.35 11.70 58.51
C LYS A 26 26.39 12.44 57.18
N THR A 27 27.50 13.13 56.87
CA THR A 27 27.69 13.84 55.60
C THR A 27 27.90 12.88 54.43
N ARG A 28 28.67 11.79 54.61
CA ARG A 28 28.85 10.74 53.60
C ARG A 28 27.53 10.03 53.29
N VAL A 29 26.75 9.64 54.30
CA VAL A 29 25.43 9.00 54.11
C VAL A 29 24.45 9.94 53.38
N ARG A 30 24.42 11.23 53.72
CA ARG A 30 23.61 12.23 53.00
C ARG A 30 24.07 12.46 51.55
N LYS A 31 25.37 12.41 51.25
CA LYS A 31 25.87 12.50 49.87
C LYS A 31 25.49 11.26 49.05
N ILE A 32 25.66 10.06 49.62
CA ILE A 32 25.28 8.79 48.95
C ILE A 32 23.77 8.74 48.69
N SER A 33 22.93 9.16 49.64
CA SER A 33 21.48 9.18 49.44
C SER A 33 21.04 10.20 48.39
N LYS A 34 21.68 11.38 48.34
CA LYS A 34 21.45 12.39 47.28
C LYS A 34 21.84 11.86 45.90
N THR A 35 22.97 11.17 45.75
CA THR A 35 23.38 10.56 44.48
C THR A 35 22.44 9.44 44.05
N LYS A 36 22.01 8.57 44.97
CA LYS A 36 21.00 7.52 44.71
C LYS A 36 19.66 8.11 44.27
N ASN A 37 19.21 9.20 44.89
CA ASN A 37 17.97 9.88 44.51
C ASN A 37 18.06 10.56 43.14
N LYS A 38 19.19 11.20 42.82
CA LYS A 38 19.45 11.75 41.48
C LYS A 38 19.48 10.65 40.41
N MET A 39 20.14 9.52 40.67
CA MET A 39 20.13 8.39 39.75
C MET A 39 18.73 7.79 39.54
N ARG A 40 17.92 7.69 40.60
CA ARG A 40 16.50 7.28 40.47
C ARG A 40 15.68 8.26 39.64
N ALA A 41 15.88 9.57 39.84
CA ALA A 41 15.21 10.60 39.03
C ALA A 41 15.64 10.56 37.55
N LEU A 42 16.93 10.35 37.27
CA LEU A 42 17.44 10.19 35.91
C LEU A 42 16.90 8.92 35.23
N ARG A 43 16.84 7.79 35.94
CA ARG A 43 16.23 6.56 35.41
C ARG A 43 14.75 6.74 35.11
N LYS A 44 14.00 7.43 35.97
CA LYS A 44 12.58 7.75 35.69
C LYS A 44 12.43 8.63 34.46
N ARG A 45 13.26 9.67 34.30
CA ARG A 45 13.26 10.52 33.10
C ARG A 45 13.62 9.74 31.84
N ALA A 46 14.65 8.90 31.91
CA ALA A 46 15.05 8.04 30.81
C ALA A 46 13.93 7.05 30.41
N PHE A 47 13.23 6.48 31.40
CA PHE A 47 12.08 5.60 31.14
C PHE A 47 10.93 6.34 30.46
N VAL A 48 10.62 7.57 30.89
CA VAL A 48 9.60 8.40 30.24
C VAL A 48 9.99 8.73 28.80
N ILE A 49 11.23 9.15 28.56
CA ILE A 49 11.72 9.44 27.20
C ILE A 49 11.67 8.18 26.33
N PHE A 50 12.08 7.03 26.87
CA PHE A 50 12.01 5.75 26.19
C PHE A 50 10.57 5.35 25.84
N SER A 51 9.63 5.52 26.77
CA SER A 51 8.20 5.25 26.50
C SER A 51 7.63 6.14 25.41
N ILE A 52 7.99 7.42 25.38
CA ILE A 52 7.57 8.36 24.34
C ILE A 52 8.18 7.94 22.99
N GLY A 53 9.46 7.57 22.98
CA GLY A 53 10.13 7.06 21.77
C GLY A 53 9.48 5.79 21.22
N MET A 54 9.09 4.86 22.10
CA MET A 54 8.38 3.64 21.71
C MET A 54 7.01 3.93 21.09
N VAL A 55 6.23 4.82 21.70
CA VAL A 55 4.93 5.24 21.13
C VAL A 55 5.12 5.91 19.79
N PHE A 56 6.11 6.80 19.65
CA PHE A 56 6.41 7.47 18.39
C PHE A 56 6.82 6.49 17.30
N LEU A 57 7.67 5.51 17.63
CA LEU A 57 8.09 4.48 16.69
C LEU A 57 6.91 3.59 16.25
N ALA A 58 6.04 3.20 17.18
CA ALA A 58 4.82 2.47 16.87
C ALA A 58 3.91 3.26 15.91
N SER A 59 3.74 4.56 16.12
CA SER A 59 2.97 5.43 15.22
C SER A 59 3.54 5.46 13.81
N ILE A 60 4.86 5.49 13.64
CA ILE A 60 5.51 5.44 12.32
C ILE A 60 5.25 4.09 11.64
N VAL A 61 5.34 2.97 12.36
CA VAL A 61 5.07 1.64 11.80
C VAL A 61 3.62 1.55 11.31
N ILE A 62 2.69 2.01 12.13
CA ILE A 62 1.26 2.03 11.79
C ILE A 62 1.04 2.91 10.55
N LEU A 63 1.63 4.10 10.50
CA LEU A 63 1.51 5.02 9.37
C LEU A 63 2.03 4.42 8.06
N ASN A 64 3.16 3.71 8.08
CA ASN A 64 3.68 3.03 6.89
C ASN A 64 2.72 1.93 6.41
N GLY A 65 2.10 1.19 7.34
CA GLY A 65 1.04 0.24 7.00
C GLY A 65 -0.14 0.90 6.29
N TYR A 66 -0.61 2.05 6.81
CA TYR A 66 -1.68 2.83 6.18
C TYR A 66 -1.27 3.44 4.83
N ALA A 67 -0.02 3.87 4.66
CA ALA A 67 0.48 4.39 3.40
C ALA A 67 0.44 3.31 2.30
N ASN A 68 0.83 2.07 2.62
CA ASN A 68 0.73 0.95 1.69
C ASN A 68 -0.73 0.63 1.34
N ILE A 69 -1.62 0.64 2.33
CA ILE A 69 -3.07 0.46 2.09
C ILE A 69 -3.62 1.57 1.19
N ALA A 70 -3.20 2.82 1.39
CA ALA A 70 -3.63 3.94 0.56
C ALA A 70 -3.12 3.80 -0.89
N GLN A 71 -1.87 3.38 -1.09
CA GLN A 71 -1.33 3.10 -2.43
C GLN A 71 -2.14 2.00 -3.13
N MET A 72 -2.38 0.88 -2.44
CA MET A 72 -3.20 -0.21 -2.99
C MET A 72 -4.62 0.26 -3.32
N LYS A 73 -5.22 1.14 -2.51
CA LYS A 73 -6.55 1.73 -2.82
C LYS A 73 -6.54 2.56 -4.10
N VAL A 74 -5.49 3.35 -4.32
CA VAL A 74 -5.34 4.13 -5.55
C VAL A 74 -5.18 3.18 -6.74
N GLU A 75 -4.37 2.14 -6.61
CA GLU A 75 -4.18 1.13 -7.65
C GLU A 75 -5.50 0.41 -8.00
N ILE A 76 -6.26 -0.01 -6.99
CA ILE A 76 -7.59 -0.61 -7.18
C ILE A 76 -8.52 0.35 -7.91
N SER A 77 -8.56 1.62 -7.52
CA SER A 77 -9.43 2.62 -8.17
C SER A 77 -9.05 2.85 -9.64
N ASN A 78 -7.75 2.84 -9.96
CA ASN A 78 -7.27 2.92 -11.33
C ASN A 78 -7.70 1.69 -12.14
N LEU A 79 -7.53 0.49 -11.58
CA LEU A 79 -7.95 -0.77 -12.21
C LEU A 79 -9.47 -0.81 -12.44
N GLU A 80 -10.28 -0.38 -11.47
CA GLU A 80 -11.74 -0.27 -11.63
C GLU A 80 -12.12 0.69 -12.76
N THR A 81 -11.40 1.82 -12.86
CA THR A 81 -11.61 2.79 -13.94
C THR A 81 -11.25 2.20 -15.30
N GLU A 82 -10.14 1.47 -15.39
CA GLU A 82 -9.70 0.79 -16.60
C GLU A 82 -10.71 -0.30 -17.02
N MET A 83 -11.18 -1.11 -16.08
CA MET A 83 -12.25 -2.08 -16.32
C MET A 83 -13.53 -1.43 -16.83
N GLY A 84 -13.92 -0.29 -16.24
CA GLY A 84 -15.06 0.50 -16.68
C GLY A 84 -14.89 1.01 -18.11
N ASN A 85 -13.71 1.52 -18.46
CA ASN A 85 -13.38 1.97 -19.80
C ASN A 85 -13.39 0.82 -20.81
N LEU A 86 -12.80 -0.33 -20.45
CA LEU A 86 -12.77 -1.51 -21.32
C LEU A 86 -14.18 -2.06 -21.57
N SER A 87 -15.03 -2.07 -20.53
CA SER A 87 -16.44 -2.46 -20.65
C SER A 87 -17.21 -1.54 -21.60
N LYS A 88 -17.03 -0.21 -21.47
CA LYS A 88 -17.63 0.77 -22.40
C LYS A 88 -17.15 0.56 -23.83
N THR A 89 -15.86 0.33 -24.02
CA THR A 89 -15.27 0.05 -25.35
C THR A 89 -15.88 -1.21 -25.93
N LYS A 90 -15.99 -2.29 -25.14
CA LYS A 90 -16.65 -3.53 -25.57
C LYS A 90 -18.10 -3.27 -25.99
N GLN A 91 -18.87 -2.56 -25.18
CA GLN A 91 -20.26 -2.24 -25.49
C GLN A 91 -20.38 -1.41 -26.77
N SER A 92 -19.51 -0.43 -26.97
CA SER A 92 -19.46 0.37 -28.20
C SER A 92 -19.14 -0.49 -29.42
N LEU A 93 -18.14 -1.38 -29.33
CA LEU A 93 -17.81 -2.31 -30.41
C LEU A 93 -18.96 -3.26 -30.72
N THR A 94 -19.62 -3.81 -29.70
CA THR A 94 -20.80 -4.66 -29.87
C THR A 94 -21.93 -3.89 -30.56
N GLY A 95 -22.20 -2.65 -30.15
CA GLY A 95 -23.20 -1.79 -30.81
C GLY A 95 -22.85 -1.51 -32.27
N ARG A 96 -21.57 -1.27 -32.59
CA ARG A 96 -21.11 -1.10 -33.99
C ARG A 96 -21.28 -2.39 -34.81
N ILE A 97 -21.06 -3.56 -34.20
CA ILE A 97 -21.29 -4.85 -34.88
C ILE A 97 -22.78 -5.04 -35.16
N GLU A 98 -23.65 -4.75 -34.20
CA GLU A 98 -25.11 -4.82 -34.39
C GLU A 98 -25.58 -3.82 -35.46
N GLU A 99 -25.00 -2.63 -35.47
CA GLU A 99 -25.25 -1.59 -36.45
C GLU A 99 -24.84 -2.04 -37.88
N ILE A 100 -23.69 -2.69 -38.04
CA ILE A 100 -23.24 -3.27 -39.32
C ILE A 100 -24.10 -4.48 -39.72
N LYS A 101 -24.46 -5.33 -38.76
CA LYS A 101 -25.32 -6.51 -39.00
C LYS A 101 -26.77 -6.11 -39.31
N SER A 102 -27.19 -4.90 -38.94
CA SER A 102 -28.55 -4.43 -39.19
C SER A 102 -28.83 -4.34 -40.69
N THR A 103 -29.66 -5.26 -41.18
CA THR A 103 -30.15 -5.29 -42.56
C THR A 103 -30.74 -3.94 -42.98
N SER A 104 -31.40 -3.22 -42.06
CA SER A 104 -31.95 -1.89 -42.33
C SER A 104 -30.87 -0.88 -42.74
N LYS A 105 -29.72 -0.92 -42.07
CA LYS A 105 -28.64 0.03 -42.31
C LYS A 105 -27.87 -0.30 -43.59
N VAL A 106 -27.66 -1.59 -43.85
CA VAL A 106 -27.14 -2.08 -45.14
C VAL A 106 -28.07 -1.67 -46.27
N THR A 107 -29.38 -1.79 -46.09
CA THR A 107 -30.39 -1.38 -47.10
C THR A 107 -30.36 0.13 -47.36
N GLU A 108 -30.24 0.93 -46.30
CA GLU A 108 -30.16 2.38 -46.40
C GLU A 108 -28.88 2.83 -47.13
N GLU A 109 -27.71 2.29 -46.75
CA GLU A 109 -26.46 2.59 -47.45
C GLU A 109 -26.47 2.11 -48.91
N ALA A 110 -27.01 0.92 -49.18
CA ALA A 110 -27.16 0.41 -50.53
C ALA A 110 -28.03 1.33 -51.40
N LYS A 111 -29.18 1.77 -50.90
CA LYS A 111 -30.08 2.66 -51.65
C LYS A 111 -29.51 4.06 -51.85
N TYR A 112 -29.06 4.71 -50.77
CA TYR A 112 -28.74 6.13 -50.81
C TYR A 112 -27.29 6.43 -51.16
N LYS A 113 -26.34 5.55 -50.82
CA LYS A 113 -24.91 5.74 -51.17
C LYS A 113 -24.53 5.03 -52.46
N LEU A 114 -25.07 3.82 -52.68
CA LEU A 114 -24.72 3.00 -53.85
C LEU A 114 -25.76 3.07 -54.97
N GLY A 115 -26.87 3.79 -54.77
CA GLY A 115 -27.93 3.95 -55.77
C GLY A 115 -28.67 2.66 -56.10
N MET A 116 -28.60 1.64 -55.23
CA MET A 116 -29.24 0.36 -55.45
C MET A 116 -30.76 0.48 -55.31
N VAL A 117 -31.49 -0.27 -56.13
CA VAL A 117 -32.96 -0.34 -56.09
C VAL A 117 -33.36 -1.76 -55.63
N TYR A 118 -34.47 -1.89 -54.90
CA TYR A 118 -34.95 -3.23 -54.55
C TYR A 118 -35.31 -4.00 -55.83
N PRO A 119 -34.92 -5.28 -55.93
CA PRO A 119 -35.33 -6.12 -57.04
C PRO A 119 -36.84 -6.33 -57.04
N GLU A 120 -37.41 -6.49 -58.23
CA GLU A 120 -38.80 -6.92 -58.41
C GLU A 120 -38.96 -8.41 -58.06
N GLU A 121 -40.19 -8.85 -57.76
CA GLU A 121 -40.43 -10.24 -57.29
C GLU A 121 -39.97 -11.31 -58.30
N ASN A 122 -39.96 -10.99 -59.59
CA ASN A 122 -39.48 -11.86 -60.66
C ASN A 122 -37.94 -11.96 -60.75
N GLN A 123 -37.20 -11.10 -60.05
CA GLN A 123 -35.73 -11.05 -60.04
C GLN A 123 -35.12 -11.74 -58.81
N VAL A 124 -35.93 -12.27 -57.90
CA VAL A 124 -35.47 -12.95 -56.68
C VAL A 124 -35.43 -14.46 -56.92
N VAL A 125 -34.25 -15.06 -56.85
CA VAL A 125 -34.05 -16.52 -56.96
C VAL A 125 -33.60 -17.07 -55.61
N TYR A 126 -34.37 -18.02 -55.06
CA TYR A 126 -34.06 -18.69 -53.79
C TYR A 126 -33.26 -19.96 -54.07
N PHE A 127 -32.09 -20.07 -53.45
CA PHE A 127 -31.27 -21.29 -53.48
C PHE A 127 -31.35 -21.96 -52.10
N THR A 128 -31.66 -23.25 -52.07
CA THR A 128 -31.60 -24.06 -50.86
C THR A 128 -30.23 -24.70 -50.78
N LEU A 129 -29.45 -24.38 -49.74
CA LEU A 129 -28.17 -25.01 -49.48
C LEU A 129 -28.41 -26.33 -48.74
N ASN A 130 -28.14 -27.44 -49.40
CA ASN A 130 -28.05 -28.73 -48.71
C ASN A 130 -26.73 -28.77 -47.96
N SER A 131 -26.75 -29.18 -46.70
CA SER A 131 -25.60 -29.23 -45.79
C SER A 131 -24.44 -30.16 -46.22
N GLU A 132 -24.52 -30.79 -47.39
CA GLU A 132 -23.46 -31.59 -48.01
C GLU A 132 -22.62 -30.78 -49.01
N ASP A 133 -23.10 -29.62 -49.47
CA ASP A 133 -22.34 -28.69 -50.29
C ASP A 133 -21.52 -27.79 -49.36
N GLY A 134 -20.33 -28.28 -49.03
CA GLY A 134 -19.41 -27.66 -48.10
C GLY A 134 -19.24 -26.16 -48.33
N VAL A 135 -19.64 -25.37 -47.33
CA VAL A 135 -18.97 -24.11 -47.06
C VAL A 135 -17.51 -24.51 -46.78
N GLU A 136 -16.65 -24.37 -47.78
CA GLU A 136 -15.22 -24.40 -47.54
C GLU A 136 -14.95 -23.24 -46.57
N GLU A 137 -14.80 -23.57 -45.29
CA GLU A 137 -14.15 -22.67 -44.34
C GLU A 137 -12.84 -22.19 -44.98
N PRO A 138 -12.46 -20.91 -44.81
CA PRO A 138 -11.20 -20.41 -45.34
C PRO A 138 -10.04 -21.24 -44.77
N LYS A 139 -9.61 -22.23 -45.56
CA LYS A 139 -8.52 -23.16 -45.28
C LYS A 139 -7.19 -22.48 -45.55
N ASP A 140 -6.80 -21.50 -44.75
CA ASP A 140 -5.50 -20.86 -45.01
C ASP A 140 -4.97 -20.01 -43.87
N GLY A 141 -5.02 -20.50 -42.62
CA GLY A 141 -4.03 -20.17 -41.56
C GLY A 141 -3.75 -18.68 -41.33
N LEU A 142 -4.61 -17.78 -41.81
CA LEU A 142 -4.45 -16.33 -41.74
C LEU A 142 -4.73 -15.89 -40.33
N LEU A 143 -5.77 -16.45 -39.72
CA LEU A 143 -6.08 -16.28 -38.32
C LEU A 143 -4.93 -16.78 -37.43
N ASP A 144 -4.35 -17.94 -37.73
CA ASP A 144 -3.21 -18.46 -36.99
C ASP A 144 -1.96 -17.59 -37.13
N LYS A 145 -1.70 -17.07 -38.34
CA LYS A 145 -0.60 -16.12 -38.60
C LYS A 145 -0.82 -14.79 -37.87
N VAL A 146 -2.04 -14.27 -37.85
CA VAL A 146 -2.40 -13.04 -37.14
C VAL A 146 -2.27 -13.24 -35.62
N ILE A 147 -2.74 -14.37 -35.10
CA ILE A 147 -2.60 -14.74 -33.68
C ILE A 147 -1.12 -14.89 -33.30
N ALA A 148 -0.30 -15.53 -34.16
CA ALA A 148 1.13 -15.67 -33.94
C ALA A 148 1.86 -14.32 -33.96
N ALA A 149 1.50 -13.41 -34.87
CA ALA A 149 2.07 -12.07 -34.95
C ALA A 149 1.77 -11.26 -33.68
N ILE A 150 0.51 -11.25 -33.23
CA ILE A 150 0.10 -10.59 -31.98
C ILE A 150 0.87 -11.17 -30.77
N LYS A 151 1.01 -12.49 -30.71
CA LYS A 151 1.74 -13.17 -29.63
C LYS A 151 3.23 -12.81 -29.60
N SER A 152 3.87 -12.72 -30.76
CA SER A 152 5.30 -12.35 -30.88
C SER A 152 5.58 -10.91 -30.45
N PHE A 153 4.61 -10.01 -30.65
CA PHE A 153 4.72 -8.61 -30.27
C PHE A 153 4.65 -8.45 -28.74
N ASN A 154 3.75 -9.21 -28.09
CA ASN A 154 3.57 -9.15 -26.64
C ASN A 154 4.67 -9.87 -25.83
N SER A 155 5.50 -10.69 -26.47
CA SER A 155 6.64 -11.37 -25.83
C SER A 155 7.98 -10.63 -25.99
N SER A 156 7.99 -9.53 -26.77
CA SER A 156 9.20 -8.72 -27.00
C SER A 156 9.25 -7.43 -26.17
N PHE A 157 8.25 -7.21 -25.32
CA PHE A 157 8.21 -6.18 -24.28
C PHE A 157 8.18 -6.86 -22.91
#